data_AF-A0A1I7LZ50-F1
#
_entry.id   AF-A0A1I7LZ50-F1
#
_cell.length_a   1.000
_cell.length_b   1.000
_cell.length_c   1.000
_cell.angle_alpha   90.00
_cell.angle_beta   90.00
_cell.angle_gamma   90.00
#
_symmetry.space_group_name_H-M   'P 1'
#
loop_
_entity.id
_entity.type
_entity.pdbx_description
1 polymer ?
#
loop_
_entity_poly.entity_id
_entity_poly.type
_entity_poly.pdbx_seq_one_letter_code
_entity_poly.pdbx_strand_id
1 'polypeptide(L)'
;MTQTEMLLKRLPNDIGGLDGELIQRTEHELEPWEKRCHARADVLDFHTILKTEEKRRGSEAFGAERVGALSYYGRWIAAFDNILFAERILTPSELAAEMDEVAARWDQEPRP
;
A
#
# COMPACT_ATOMS: atom_id res chain seq x y z
N MET A 1 -29.71 7.21 -0.33
CA MET A 1 -28.39 7.87 -0.34
C MET A 1 -27.82 7.75 -1.73
N THR A 2 -27.26 8.81 -2.28
CA THR A 2 -26.63 8.73 -3.60
C THR A 2 -25.26 8.06 -3.48
N GLN A 3 -24.79 7.42 -4.55
CA GLN A 3 -23.49 6.76 -4.59
C GLN A 3 -22.33 7.71 -4.22
N THR A 4 -22.47 9.00 -4.55
CA THR A 4 -21.47 10.04 -4.26
C THR A 4 -21.43 10.46 -2.79
N GLU A 5 -22.57 10.45 -2.07
CA GLU A 5 -22.57 10.75 -0.62
C GLU A 5 -21.81 9.69 0.19
N MET A 6 -21.81 8.44 -0.26
CA MET A 6 -21.11 7.36 0.42
C MET A 6 -19.60 7.54 0.40
N LEU A 7 -19.05 8.19 -0.64
CA LEU A 7 -17.61 8.49 -0.75
C LEU A 7 -17.12 9.49 0.30
N LEU A 8 -18.02 10.30 0.87
CA LEU A 8 -17.70 11.31 1.87
C LEU A 8 -18.01 10.86 3.30
N LYS A 9 -18.96 9.95 3.47
CA LYS A 9 -19.47 9.53 4.80
C LYS A 9 -18.82 8.27 5.34
N ARG A 10 -18.12 7.49 4.51
CA ARG A 10 -17.58 6.19 4.88
C ARG A 10 -16.14 6.02 4.39
N LEU A 11 -15.27 5.56 5.29
CA LEU A 11 -13.90 5.20 4.93
C LEU A 11 -13.88 3.85 4.20
N PRO A 12 -12.92 3.61 3.27
CA PRO A 12 -12.88 2.38 2.48
C PRO A 12 -12.79 1.07 3.27
N ASN A 13 -12.30 1.12 4.52
CA ASN A 13 -12.19 -0.03 5.42
C ASN A 13 -13.49 -0.35 6.18
N ASP A 14 -14.44 0.57 6.24
CA ASP A 14 -15.71 0.43 6.96
C ASP A 14 -16.76 -0.32 6.12
N ILE A 15 -16.46 -1.59 5.85
CA ILE A 15 -17.31 -2.49 5.04
C ILE A 15 -18.14 -3.46 5.89
N GLY A 16 -18.06 -3.35 7.22
CA GLY A 16 -18.76 -4.23 8.14
C GLY A 16 -20.29 -4.15 7.97
N GLY A 17 -20.93 -5.30 7.78
CA GLY A 17 -22.39 -5.38 7.62
C GLY A 17 -22.91 -4.97 6.24
N LEU A 18 -22.03 -4.75 5.26
CA LEU A 18 -22.44 -4.59 3.87
C LEU A 18 -22.76 -5.94 3.23
N ASP A 19 -23.69 -5.91 2.27
CA ASP A 19 -23.94 -7.05 1.38
C ASP A 19 -22.67 -7.37 0.57
N GLY A 20 -22.35 -8.65 0.51
CA GLY A 20 -21.21 -9.17 -0.24
C GLY A 20 -21.61 -10.45 -0.97
N GLU A 21 -20.91 -10.73 -2.07
CA GLU A 21 -21.10 -11.97 -2.80
C GLU A 21 -20.40 -13.14 -2.10
N LEU A 22 -20.78 -14.36 -2.46
CA LEU A 22 -20.08 -15.55 -1.98
C LEU A 22 -18.68 -15.58 -2.59
N ILE A 23 -17.65 -15.53 -1.74
CA ILE A 23 -16.26 -15.59 -2.17
C ILE A 23 -15.72 -17.00 -1.95
N GLN A 24 -15.13 -17.59 -3.00
CA GLN A 24 -14.30 -18.78 -2.82
C GLN A 24 -12.98 -18.36 -2.18
N ARG A 25 -12.75 -18.78 -0.95
CA ARG A 25 -11.51 -18.52 -0.24
C ARG A 25 -10.43 -19.48 -0.72
N THR A 26 -9.32 -18.94 -1.18
CA THR A 26 -8.13 -19.69 -1.58
C THR A 26 -6.92 -19.14 -0.83
N GLU A 27 -5.93 -20.00 -0.60
CA GLU A 27 -4.64 -19.55 -0.08
C GLU A 27 -3.89 -18.75 -1.15
N HIS A 28 -3.14 -17.74 -0.71
CA HIS A 28 -2.26 -16.94 -1.55
C HIS A 28 -0.82 -17.16 -1.08
N GLU A 29 0.05 -17.64 -1.97
CA GLU A 29 1.47 -17.74 -1.66
C GLU A 29 2.12 -16.36 -1.74
N LEU A 30 2.73 -15.94 -0.63
CA LEU A 30 3.38 -14.64 -0.57
C LEU A 30 4.60 -14.57 -1.51
N GLU A 31 4.58 -13.60 -2.40
CA GLU A 31 5.70 -13.31 -3.28
C GLU A 31 6.90 -12.77 -2.49
N PRO A 32 8.14 -12.92 -3.00
CA PRO A 32 9.32 -12.41 -2.31
C PRO A 32 9.25 -10.92 -1.96
N TRP A 33 8.63 -10.08 -2.81
CA TRP A 33 8.50 -8.65 -2.54
C TRP A 33 7.46 -8.35 -1.45
N GLU A 34 6.40 -9.16 -1.33
CA GLU A 34 5.39 -9.02 -0.28
C GLU A 34 6.00 -9.31 1.10
N LYS A 35 6.83 -10.35 1.19
CA LYS A 35 7.62 -10.66 2.39
C LYS A 35 8.57 -9.52 2.76
N ARG A 36 9.26 -8.95 1.76
CA ARG A 36 10.14 -7.77 1.97
C ARG A 36 9.36 -6.53 2.39
N CYS A 37 8.17 -6.30 1.82
CA CYS A 37 7.28 -5.20 2.21
C CYS A 37 6.88 -5.32 3.67
N HIS A 38 6.49 -6.52 4.12
CA HIS A 38 6.18 -6.77 5.52
C HIS A 38 7.39 -6.52 6.44
N ALA A 39 8.55 -7.11 6.12
CA ALA A 39 9.76 -6.92 6.91
C ALA A 39 10.18 -5.44 6.98
N ARG A 40 9.99 -4.68 5.90
CA ARG A 40 10.24 -3.23 5.89
C ARG A 40 9.31 -2.48 6.83
N ALA A 41 8.03 -2.86 6.91
CA ALA A 41 7.10 -2.30 7.88
C ALA A 41 7.60 -2.49 9.31
N ASP A 42 8.04 -3.71 9.65
CA ASP A 42 8.54 -4.06 10.98
C ASP A 42 9.80 -3.27 11.35
N VAL A 43 10.74 -3.11 10.39
CA VAL A 43 11.96 -2.32 10.59
C VAL A 43 11.64 -0.85 10.81
N LEU A 44 10.73 -0.26 10.02
CA LEU A 44 10.34 1.13 10.19
C LEU A 44 9.64 1.39 11.53
N ASP A 45 8.79 0.45 11.98
CA ASP A 45 8.12 0.51 13.29
C ASP A 45 9.12 0.34 14.45
N PHE A 46 10.07 -0.59 14.31
CA PHE A 46 11.16 -0.76 15.28
C PHE A 46 11.97 0.53 15.50
N HIS A 47 12.20 1.29 14.42
CA HIS A 47 12.87 2.60 14.48
C HIS A 47 11.92 3.77 14.77
N THR A 48 10.64 3.52 15.04
CA THR A 48 9.62 4.54 15.34
C THR A 48 9.35 5.53 14.19
N ILE A 49 9.79 5.19 12.97
CA ILE A 49 9.58 5.99 11.76
C ILE A 49 8.14 5.85 11.24
N LEU A 50 7.55 4.68 11.42
CA LEU A 50 6.18 4.38 11.01
C LEU A 50 5.44 3.73 12.16
N LYS A 51 4.26 4.22 12.53
CA LYS A 51 3.39 3.52 13.49
C LYS A 51 2.30 2.74 12.77
N THR A 52 1.84 1.68 13.41
CA THR A 52 0.76 0.84 12.88
C THR A 52 -0.50 1.65 12.52
N GLU A 53 -0.90 2.61 13.35
CA GLU A 53 -2.08 3.45 13.08
C GLU A 53 -1.87 4.43 11.92
N GLU A 54 -0.65 4.92 11.72
CA GLU A 54 -0.32 5.80 10.59
C GLU A 54 -0.40 5.04 9.28
N LYS A 55 0.08 3.80 9.26
CA LYS A 55 -0.10 2.89 8.12
C LYS A 55 -1.57 2.62 7.80
N ARG A 56 -2.40 2.36 8.82
CA ARG A 56 -3.85 2.12 8.63
C ARG A 56 -4.52 3.33 7.99
N ARG A 57 -4.32 4.51 8.58
CA ARG A 57 -4.81 5.78 8.05
C ARG A 57 -4.29 6.05 6.64
N GLY A 58 -3.01 5.81 6.37
CA GLY A 58 -2.40 6.01 5.06
C GLY A 58 -3.00 5.11 3.98
N SER A 59 -3.27 3.84 4.31
CA SER A 59 -3.91 2.89 3.40
C SER A 59 -5.36 3.27 3.09
N GLU A 60 -6.07 3.85 4.07
CA GLU A 60 -7.46 4.29 3.94
C GLU A 60 -7.59 5.62 3.17
N ALA A 61 -6.57 6.48 3.26
CA ALA A 61 -6.53 7.78 2.60
C ALA A 61 -6.48 7.71 1.06
N PHE A 62 -6.21 6.54 0.47
CA PHE A 62 -6.22 6.35 -0.98
C PHE A 62 -7.60 6.51 -1.63
N GLY A 63 -8.67 6.44 -0.83
CA GLY A 63 -10.04 6.41 -1.33
C GLY A 63 -10.42 5.05 -1.91
N ALA A 64 -11.73 4.83 -2.09
CA ALA A 64 -12.27 3.52 -2.42
C ALA A 64 -11.73 2.93 -3.74
N GLU A 65 -11.50 3.78 -4.75
CA GLU A 65 -11.02 3.36 -6.08
C GLU A 65 -9.62 2.75 -6.03
N ARG A 66 -8.65 3.46 -5.44
CA ARG A 66 -7.26 2.99 -5.33
C ARG A 66 -7.13 1.81 -4.36
N VAL A 67 -7.94 1.77 -3.30
CA VAL A 67 -7.96 0.63 -2.38
C VAL A 67 -8.39 -0.66 -3.10
N GLY A 68 -9.36 -0.58 -4.03
CA GLY A 68 -9.81 -1.72 -4.83
C GLY A 68 -8.83 -2.15 -5.93
N ALA A 69 -8.04 -1.22 -6.48
CA ALA A 69 -7.10 -1.50 -7.56
C ALA A 69 -5.76 -2.10 -7.09
N LEU A 70 -5.35 -1.84 -5.84
CA LEU A 70 -4.08 -2.31 -5.29
C LEU A 70 -4.25 -3.62 -4.51
N SER A 71 -3.25 -4.51 -4.62
CA SER A 71 -3.15 -5.68 -3.75
C SER A 71 -2.96 -5.27 -2.28
N TYR A 72 -3.13 -6.23 -1.36
CA TYR A 72 -2.99 -5.95 0.08
C TYR A 72 -1.64 -5.29 0.42
N TYR A 73 -0.53 -5.87 -0.05
CA TYR A 73 0.80 -5.31 0.14
C TYR A 73 1.09 -4.12 -0.79
N GLY A 74 0.42 -4.02 -1.94
CA GLY A 74 0.47 -2.82 -2.78
C GLY A 74 -0.03 -1.57 -2.06
N ARG A 75 -1.10 -1.70 -1.25
CA ARG A 75 -1.56 -0.62 -0.38
C ARG A 75 -0.55 -0.26 0.70
N TRP A 76 0.13 -1.25 1.27
CA TRP A 76 1.14 -1.01 2.31
C TRP A 76 2.33 -0.22 1.79
N ILE A 77 2.94 -0.67 0.68
CA ILE A 77 4.15 -0.01 0.17
C ILE A 77 3.86 1.43 -0.25
N ALA A 78 2.73 1.68 -0.92
CA ALA A 78 2.31 3.04 -1.28
C ALA A 78 2.04 3.91 -0.05
N ALA A 79 1.51 3.33 1.04
CA ALA A 79 1.28 4.07 2.28
C ALA A 79 2.61 4.43 2.96
N PHE A 80 3.62 3.55 2.86
CA PHE A 80 4.97 3.82 3.38
C PHE A 80 5.61 4.99 2.65
N ASP A 81 5.52 5.04 1.32
CA ASP A 81 6.04 6.16 0.53
C ASP A 81 5.45 7.48 1.01
N ASN A 82 4.12 7.56 1.14
CA ASN A 82 3.44 8.76 1.65
C ASN A 82 3.86 9.16 3.06
N ILE A 83 4.05 8.19 3.96
CA ILE A 83 4.50 8.45 5.33
C ILE A 83 5.94 8.98 5.32
N LEU A 84 6.84 8.35 4.56
CA LEU A 84 8.24 8.77 4.47
C LEU A 84 8.39 10.14 3.81
N PHE A 85 7.50 10.48 2.87
CA PHE A 85 7.39 11.84 2.32
C PHE A 85 6.92 12.86 3.37
N ALA A 86 5.90 12.52 4.17
CA ALA A 86 5.40 13.39 5.22
C ALA A 86 6.45 13.66 6.30
N GLU A 87 7.24 12.64 6.66
CA GLU A 87 8.37 12.72 7.59
C GLU A 87 9.64 13.34 6.95
N ARG A 88 9.61 13.65 5.65
CA ARG A 88 10.74 14.20 4.87
C ARG A 88 11.99 13.32 4.89
N ILE A 89 11.81 12.02 5.09
CA ILE A 89 12.88 11.01 5.00
C ILE A 89 13.17 10.67 3.54
N LEU A 90 12.13 10.71 2.71
CA LEU A 90 12.23 10.61 1.25
C LEU A 90 11.52 11.78 0.60
N THR A 91 11.89 12.07 -0.64
CA THR A 91 11.14 12.94 -1.54
C THR A 91 10.57 12.14 -2.72
N PRO A 92 9.48 12.59 -3.35
CA PRO A 92 8.95 11.94 -4.55
C PRO A 92 9.97 11.84 -5.68
N SER A 93 10.87 12.83 -5.80
CA SER A 93 11.92 12.83 -6.83
C SER A 93 12.99 11.78 -6.57
N GLU A 94 13.40 11.58 -5.31
CA GLU A 94 14.34 10.51 -4.95
C GLU A 94 13.75 9.13 -5.21
N LEU A 95 12.47 8.93 -4.86
CA LEU A 95 11.79 7.68 -5.17
C LEU A 95 11.70 7.45 -6.69
N ALA A 96 11.31 8.47 -7.46
CA ALA A 96 11.22 8.35 -8.92
C ALA A 96 12.59 8.01 -9.55
N ALA A 97 13.67 8.67 -9.10
CA ALA A 97 15.01 8.38 -9.58
C ALA A 97 15.44 6.93 -9.28
N GLU A 98 15.22 6.44 -8.06
CA GLU A 98 15.54 5.05 -7.72
C GLU A 98 14.66 4.05 -8.52
N MET A 99 13.39 4.37 -8.75
CA MET A 99 12.53 3.53 -9.59
C MET A 99 13.05 3.42 -11.03
N ASP A 100 13.52 4.53 -11.61
CA ASP A 100 14.12 4.54 -12.95
C ASP A 100 15.43 3.72 -12.97
N GLU A 101 16.26 3.84 -11.93
CA GLU A 101 17.49 3.04 -11.80
C GLU A 101 17.20 1.54 -11.64
N VAL A 102 16.22 1.16 -10.82
CA VAL A 102 15.79 -0.24 -10.67
C VAL A 102 15.27 -0.79 -11.99
N ALA A 103 14.45 -0.02 -12.71
CA ALA A 103 13.92 -0.42 -14.01
C ALA A 103 15.04 -0.61 -15.04
N ALA A 104 16.00 0.30 -15.09
CA ALA A 104 17.16 0.20 -15.98
C ALA A 104 18.03 -1.02 -15.68
N ARG A 105 18.23 -1.37 -14.39
CA ARG A 105 18.92 -2.61 -13.99
C ARG A 105 18.13 -3.85 -14.44
N TRP A 106 16.82 -3.83 -14.24
CA TRP A 106 15.94 -4.93 -14.61
C TRP A 106 15.94 -5.23 -16.12
N ASP A 107 16.01 -4.19 -16.95
CA ASP A 107 16.07 -4.34 -18.41
C ASP A 107 17.43 -4.88 -18.91
N GLN A 108 18.49 -4.72 -18.12
CA GLN A 108 19.85 -5.14 -18.47
C GLN A 108 20.19 -6.56 -17.98
N GLU A 109 19.51 -7.06 -16.97
CA GLU A 109 19.72 -8.41 -16.46
C GLU A 109 19.00 -9.46 -17.34
N PRO A 110 19.65 -10.58 -17.68
CA PRO A 110 18.96 -11.67 -18.35
C PRO A 110 17.84 -12.17 -17.45
N ARG A 111 16.60 -12.11 -17.95
CA ARG A 111 15.44 -12.63 -17.23
C ARG A 111 15.66 -14.12 -16.93
N PRO A 112 15.29 -14.59 -15.73
CA PRO A 112 15.19 -16.03 -15.47
C PRO A 112 14.17 -16.70 -16.40
#